data_AF-A0A1G7FRK6-F1
#
_entry.id   AF-A0A1G7FRK6-F1
#
_cell.length_a   1.000
_cell.length_b   1.000
_cell.length_c   1.000
_cell.angle_alpha   90.00
_cell.angle_beta   90.00
_cell.angle_gamma   90.00
#
_symmetry.space_group_name_H-M   'P 1'
#
loop_
_entity.id
_entity.type
_entity.pdbx_description
1 polymer ?
#
loop_
_entity_poly.entity_id
_entity_poly.type
_entity_poly.pdbx_seq_one_letter_code
_entity_poly.pdbx_strand_id
1 'polypeptide(L)'
;MSQETVYKTFGTKAALLKAVHDVAMAGDDEPVSVADRPAAQRVRAAANPEEGAAAYAAMAREISERAGPLMRVMLASRGGDADLEAYAATLDEQRLIGTTIHIGRWAERGWLRTDPTHARDVVWMLISPAVHEMTVARGWSGDDYESWLTETLRALILRP
;
A
#
# COMPACT_ATOMS: atom_id res chain seq x y z
N MET A 1 -4.13 -19.43 24.19
CA MET A 1 -5.19 -18.38 24.10
C MET A 1 -6.34 -18.97 23.29
N SER A 2 -7.57 -19.01 23.81
CA SER A 2 -8.73 -19.54 23.07
C SER A 2 -9.36 -18.44 22.20
N GLN A 3 -10.14 -18.81 21.16
CA GLN A 3 -10.92 -17.84 20.37
C GLN A 3 -11.80 -16.96 21.28
N GLU A 4 -12.37 -17.55 22.32
CA GLU A 4 -13.18 -16.88 23.32
C GLU A 4 -12.41 -15.82 24.12
N THR A 5 -11.14 -16.08 24.45
CA THR A 5 -10.29 -15.10 25.16
C THR A 5 -9.94 -13.91 24.27
N VAL A 6 -9.69 -14.15 22.98
CA VAL A 6 -9.38 -13.10 22.00
C VAL A 6 -10.58 -12.17 21.79
N TYR A 7 -11.80 -12.71 21.63
CA TYR A 7 -13.00 -11.88 21.51
C TYR A 7 -13.33 -11.09 22.79
N LYS A 8 -13.07 -11.65 23.98
CA LYS A 8 -13.27 -10.94 25.25
C LYS A 8 -12.34 -9.73 25.42
N THR A 9 -11.13 -9.78 24.86
CA THR A 9 -10.15 -8.69 24.97
C THR A 9 -10.39 -7.57 23.97
N PHE A 10 -10.82 -7.88 22.75
CA PHE A 10 -10.95 -6.88 21.67
C PHE A 10 -12.41 -6.48 21.36
N GLY A 11 -13.41 -7.24 21.83
CA GLY A 11 -14.83 -6.93 21.65
C GLY A 11 -15.38 -7.33 20.28
N THR A 12 -14.76 -6.89 19.17
CA THR A 12 -15.24 -7.17 17.80
C THR A 12 -14.11 -7.68 16.87
N LYS A 13 -14.49 -8.32 15.76
CA LYS A 13 -13.54 -8.71 14.70
C LYS A 13 -12.79 -7.50 14.15
N ALA A 14 -13.49 -6.38 13.96
CA ALA A 14 -12.91 -5.13 13.50
C ALA A 14 -11.87 -4.56 14.48
N ALA A 15 -12.14 -4.59 15.78
CA ALA A 15 -11.19 -4.13 16.79
C ALA A 15 -9.92 -5.00 16.86
N LEU A 16 -10.07 -6.32 16.70
CA LEU A 16 -8.92 -7.23 16.58
C LEU A 16 -8.13 -6.96 15.30
N LEU A 17 -8.80 -6.86 14.16
CA LEU A 17 -8.17 -6.57 12.87
C LEU A 17 -7.41 -5.24 12.91
N LYS A 18 -8.01 -4.20 13.50
CA LYS A 18 -7.36 -2.89 13.68
C LYS A 18 -6.10 -2.99 14.55
N ALA A 19 -6.16 -3.69 15.68
CA ALA A 19 -5.01 -3.86 16.56
C ALA A 19 -3.86 -4.62 15.90
N VAL A 20 -4.16 -5.58 15.03
CA VAL A 20 -3.15 -6.36 14.29
C VAL A 20 -2.64 -5.61 13.05
N HIS A 21 -3.47 -4.75 12.45
CA HIS A 21 -3.11 -3.98 11.26
C HIS A 21 -1.98 -3.00 11.52
N ASP A 22 -2.03 -2.24 12.61
CA ASP A 22 -1.03 -1.22 12.90
C ASP A 22 0.37 -1.85 13.02
N VAL A 23 0.47 -3.02 13.67
CA VAL A 23 1.69 -3.82 13.77
C VAL A 23 2.10 -4.41 12.42
N ALA A 24 1.14 -4.92 11.64
CA ALA A 24 1.43 -5.52 10.32
C ALA A 24 1.90 -4.48 9.29
N MET A 25 1.34 -3.27 9.30
CA MET A 25 1.73 -2.18 8.39
C MET A 25 3.13 -1.65 8.69
N ALA A 26 3.41 -1.45 9.98
CA ALA A 26 4.72 -1.07 10.46
C ALA A 26 5.75 -2.18 10.12
N GLY A 27 5.43 -3.45 10.38
CA GLY A 27 6.40 -4.55 10.32
C GLY A 27 7.19 -4.72 11.63
N ASP A 28 6.91 -3.86 12.60
CA ASP A 28 7.40 -3.83 13.98
C ASP A 28 6.39 -3.02 14.83
N ASP A 29 6.63 -2.87 16.13
CA ASP A 29 5.83 -2.01 17.02
C ASP A 29 6.43 -0.61 17.20
N GLU A 30 7.38 -0.21 16.35
CA GLU A 30 8.04 1.08 16.48
C GLU A 30 7.10 2.22 16.04
N PRO A 31 7.09 3.36 16.75
CA PRO A 31 6.24 4.51 16.45
C PRO A 31 6.78 5.33 15.26
N VAL A 32 7.25 4.66 14.20
CA VAL A 32 7.77 5.28 12.98
C VAL A 32 6.67 5.28 11.92
N SER A 33 6.24 6.48 11.55
CA SER A 33 5.31 6.69 10.43
C SER A 33 5.83 6.01 9.16
N VAL A 34 4.94 5.45 8.34
CA VAL A 34 5.29 4.87 7.03
C VAL A 34 6.11 5.87 6.19
N ALA A 35 5.81 7.16 6.33
CA ALA A 35 6.56 8.23 5.65
C ALA A 35 8.02 8.34 6.10
N ASP A 36 8.36 7.95 7.33
CA ASP A 36 9.72 8.06 7.87
C ASP A 36 10.52 6.76 7.74
N ARG A 37 9.89 5.68 7.26
CA ARG A 37 10.56 4.39 7.10
C ARG A 37 11.59 4.39 5.95
N PRO A 38 12.62 3.51 6.01
CA PRO A 38 13.68 3.45 5.00
C PRO A 38 13.19 3.30 3.56
N ALA A 39 12.10 2.57 3.33
CA ALA A 39 11.50 2.42 2.00
C ALA A 39 11.01 3.76 1.44
N ALA A 40 10.25 4.53 2.22
CA ALA A 40 9.80 5.86 1.82
C ALA A 40 10.97 6.85 1.66
N GLN A 41 12.03 6.70 2.46
CA GLN A 41 13.26 7.50 2.31
C GLN A 41 13.95 7.21 0.97
N ARG A 42 14.05 5.93 0.55
CA ARG A 42 14.59 5.55 -0.77
C ARG A 42 13.81 6.22 -1.91
N VAL A 43 12.48 6.21 -1.86
CA VAL A 43 11.64 6.91 -2.87
C VAL A 43 11.95 8.40 -2.91
N ARG A 44 12.16 9.04 -1.75
CA ARG A 44 12.50 10.47 -1.68
C ARG A 44 13.89 10.79 -2.20
N ALA A 45 14.83 9.87 -2.01
CA ALA A 45 16.23 10.04 -2.35
C ALA A 45 16.53 9.76 -3.84
N ALA A 46 15.59 9.14 -4.58
CA ALA A 46 15.73 8.89 -6.00
C ALA A 46 16.16 10.16 -6.77
N ALA A 47 17.14 10.01 -7.65
CA ALA A 47 17.73 11.12 -8.41
C ALA A 47 17.06 11.32 -9.78
N ASN A 48 16.37 10.31 -10.30
CA ASN A 48 15.74 10.32 -11.62
C ASN A 48 14.44 9.50 -11.62
N PRO A 49 13.62 9.58 -12.69
CA PRO A 49 12.36 8.85 -12.76
C PRO A 49 12.51 7.33 -12.65
N GLU A 50 13.55 6.74 -13.24
CA GLU A 50 13.78 5.29 -13.21
C GLU A 50 14.03 4.77 -11.80
N GLU A 51 14.92 5.43 -11.05
CA GLU A 51 15.15 5.16 -9.63
C GLU A 51 13.90 5.38 -8.79
N GLY A 52 13.11 6.42 -9.12
CA GLY A 52 11.85 6.71 -8.43
C GLY A 52 10.83 5.59 -8.59
N ALA A 53 10.66 5.07 -9.81
CA ALA A 53 9.77 3.95 -10.10
C ALA A 53 10.18 2.69 -9.34
N ALA A 54 11.45 2.31 -9.44
CA ALA A 54 11.98 1.11 -8.80
C ALA A 54 11.85 1.19 -7.27
N ALA A 55 12.23 2.32 -6.68
CA ALA A 55 12.12 2.51 -5.23
C ALA A 55 10.66 2.48 -4.75
N TYR A 56 9.73 3.06 -5.53
CA TYR A 56 8.31 3.05 -5.17
C TYR A 56 7.71 1.64 -5.28
N ALA A 57 8.04 0.89 -6.33
CA ALA A 57 7.58 -0.47 -6.50
C ALA A 57 8.10 -1.40 -5.39
N ALA A 58 9.38 -1.30 -5.03
CA ALA A 58 9.95 -2.04 -3.91
C ALA A 58 9.22 -1.74 -2.59
N MET A 59 8.96 -0.45 -2.32
CA MET A 59 8.17 -0.05 -1.15
C MET A 59 6.74 -0.62 -1.17
N ALA A 60 6.07 -0.59 -2.33
CA ALA A 60 4.72 -1.12 -2.48
C ALA A 60 4.68 -2.64 -2.29
N ARG A 61 5.67 -3.38 -2.79
CA ARG A 61 5.86 -4.81 -2.53
C ARG A 61 6.04 -5.07 -1.05
N GLU A 62 6.98 -4.40 -0.39
CA GLU A 62 7.27 -4.58 1.03
C GLU A 62 6.00 -4.39 1.90
N ILE A 63 5.21 -3.35 1.61
CA ILE A 63 3.94 -3.11 2.30
C ILE A 63 2.94 -4.22 2.00
N SER A 64 2.85 -4.65 0.74
CA SER A 64 1.88 -5.67 0.31
C SER A 64 2.20 -7.06 0.84
N GLU A 65 3.46 -7.43 0.97
CA GLU A 65 3.87 -8.71 1.57
C GLU A 65 3.55 -8.75 3.07
N ARG A 66 3.74 -7.62 3.79
CA ARG A 66 3.44 -7.54 5.22
C ARG A 66 1.94 -7.48 5.51
N ALA A 67 1.21 -6.62 4.79
CA ALA A 67 -0.20 -6.35 5.06
C ALA A 67 -1.16 -7.21 4.23
N GLY A 68 -0.69 -7.87 3.17
CA GLY A 68 -1.49 -8.60 2.20
C GLY A 68 -2.46 -9.63 2.80
N PRO A 69 -2.01 -10.54 3.69
CA PRO A 69 -2.90 -11.51 4.33
C PRO A 69 -4.06 -10.86 5.08
N LEU A 70 -3.79 -9.74 5.75
CA LEU A 70 -4.80 -8.99 6.50
C LEU A 70 -5.77 -8.27 5.56
N MET A 71 -5.24 -7.64 4.52
CA MET A 71 -6.06 -6.95 3.52
C MET A 71 -6.93 -7.94 2.75
N ARG A 72 -6.49 -9.18 2.52
CA ARG A 72 -7.30 -10.26 1.94
C ARG A 72 -8.53 -10.56 2.80
N VAL A 73 -8.36 -10.66 4.11
CA VAL A 73 -9.48 -10.87 5.05
C VAL A 73 -10.46 -9.70 4.99
N MET A 74 -9.94 -8.46 4.93
CA MET A 74 -10.78 -7.27 4.79
C MET A 74 -11.55 -7.25 3.46
N LEU A 75 -10.90 -7.59 2.35
CA LEU A 75 -11.54 -7.68 1.03
C LEU A 75 -12.67 -8.73 1.01
N ALA A 76 -12.45 -9.88 1.66
CA ALA A 76 -13.44 -10.94 1.76
C ALA A 76 -14.62 -10.61 2.70
N SER A 77 -14.48 -9.58 3.55
CA SER A 77 -15.50 -9.16 4.53
C SER A 77 -16.41 -8.03 4.03
N ARG A 78 -16.19 -7.53 2.80
CA ARG A 78 -17.01 -6.47 2.19
C ARG A 78 -18.48 -6.92 2.06
N GLY A 79 -19.41 -6.03 2.39
CA GLY A 79 -20.86 -6.27 2.32
C GLY A 79 -21.45 -6.98 3.53
N GLY A 80 -20.68 -7.21 4.60
CA GLY A 80 -21.13 -7.99 5.76
C GLY A 80 -20.92 -7.33 7.13
N ASP A 81 -19.96 -6.42 7.28
CA ASP A 81 -19.59 -5.80 8.56
C ASP A 81 -19.26 -4.32 8.36
N ALA A 82 -20.12 -3.44 8.88
CA ALA A 82 -20.00 -1.99 8.71
C ALA A 82 -18.74 -1.40 9.36
N ASP A 83 -18.26 -1.99 10.47
CA ASP A 83 -17.06 -1.51 11.14
C ASP A 83 -15.81 -1.84 10.32
N LEU A 84 -15.79 -3.03 9.69
CA LEU A 84 -14.71 -3.41 8.76
C LEU A 84 -14.71 -2.57 7.49
N GLU A 85 -15.88 -2.20 6.98
CA GLU A 85 -16.00 -1.29 5.83
C GLU A 85 -15.50 0.12 6.15
N ALA A 86 -15.90 0.67 7.29
CA ALA A 86 -15.41 1.98 7.74
C ALA A 86 -13.89 1.97 7.94
N TYR A 87 -13.34 0.87 8.47
CA TYR A 87 -11.91 0.72 8.61
C TYR A 87 -11.19 0.62 7.26
N ALA A 88 -11.71 -0.18 6.32
CA ALA A 88 -11.16 -0.28 4.97
C ALA A 88 -11.13 1.08 4.26
N ALA A 89 -12.19 1.89 4.40
CA ALA A 89 -12.24 3.23 3.86
C ALA A 89 -11.14 4.15 4.45
N THR A 90 -10.88 4.03 5.76
CA THR A 90 -9.78 4.77 6.41
C THR A 90 -8.42 4.41 5.82
N LEU A 91 -8.17 3.11 5.58
CA LEU A 91 -6.90 2.66 4.98
C LEU A 91 -6.75 3.11 3.53
N ASP A 92 -7.84 3.09 2.77
CA ASP A 92 -7.88 3.58 1.40
C ASP A 92 -7.56 5.09 1.34
N GLU A 93 -8.09 5.89 2.27
CA GLU A 93 -7.78 7.32 2.41
C GLU A 93 -6.31 7.56 2.79
N GLN A 94 -5.77 6.81 3.76
CA GLN A 94 -4.36 6.91 4.13
C GLN A 94 -3.44 6.55 2.95
N ARG A 95 -3.76 5.50 2.18
CA ARG A 95 -3.03 5.14 0.95
C ARG A 95 -3.09 6.27 -0.08
N LEU A 96 -4.23 6.96 -0.22
CA LEU A 96 -4.39 8.08 -1.13
C LEU A 96 -3.52 9.28 -0.71
N ILE A 97 -3.49 9.60 0.59
CA ILE A 97 -2.61 10.65 1.14
C ILE A 97 -1.14 10.32 0.86
N GLY A 98 -0.70 9.09 1.18
CA GLY A 98 0.67 8.64 0.92
C GLY A 98 1.05 8.74 -0.56
N THR A 99 0.16 8.26 -1.44
CA THR A 99 0.36 8.34 -2.89
C THR A 99 0.47 9.79 -3.37
N THR A 100 -0.39 10.67 -2.86
CA THR A 100 -0.39 12.11 -3.19
C THR A 100 0.95 12.76 -2.86
N ILE A 101 1.54 12.43 -1.71
CA ILE A 101 2.83 12.98 -1.28
C ILE A 101 3.96 12.60 -2.26
N HIS A 102 4.02 11.35 -2.68
CA HIS A 102 5.06 10.90 -3.62
C HIS A 102 4.87 11.49 -5.02
N ILE A 103 3.62 11.52 -5.51
CA ILE A 103 3.29 12.06 -6.83
C ILE A 103 3.53 13.57 -6.89
N GLY A 104 3.19 14.31 -5.83
CA GLY A 104 3.50 15.75 -5.74
C GLY A 104 5.00 16.02 -5.87
N ARG A 105 5.85 15.24 -5.19
CA ARG A 105 7.32 15.38 -5.29
C ARG A 105 7.87 15.06 -6.68
N TRP A 106 7.27 14.10 -7.39
CA TRP A 106 7.63 13.81 -8.78
C TRP A 106 7.14 14.92 -9.73
N ALA A 107 5.99 15.52 -9.45
CA ALA A 107 5.48 16.68 -10.19
C ALA A 107 6.41 17.90 -10.04
N GLU A 108 6.84 18.21 -8.82
CA GLU A 108 7.79 19.30 -8.53
C GLU A 108 9.11 19.14 -9.28
N ARG A 109 9.55 17.90 -9.50
CA ARG A 109 10.75 17.56 -10.27
C ARG A 109 10.52 17.49 -11.79
N GLY A 110 9.28 17.69 -12.25
CA GLY A 110 8.93 17.62 -13.67
C GLY A 110 8.94 16.22 -14.27
N TRP A 111 8.88 15.17 -13.44
CA TRP A 111 9.01 13.77 -13.87
C TRP A 111 7.73 13.17 -14.44
N LEU A 112 6.56 13.75 -14.14
CA LEU A 112 5.29 13.17 -14.53
C LEU A 112 5.00 13.34 -16.02
N ARG A 113 4.50 12.27 -16.64
CA ARG A 113 4.00 12.24 -18.02
C ARG A 113 2.62 12.88 -18.15
N THR A 114 1.79 12.70 -17.13
CA THR A 114 0.41 13.19 -17.05
C THR A 114 0.24 14.18 -15.90
N ASP A 115 -0.95 14.74 -15.73
CA ASP A 115 -1.22 15.65 -14.61
C ASP A 115 -1.12 14.91 -13.25
N PRO A 116 -0.77 15.62 -12.17
CA PRO A 116 -0.56 15.00 -10.86
C PRO A 116 -1.80 14.29 -10.29
N THR A 117 -3.00 14.76 -10.61
CA THR A 117 -4.25 14.16 -10.10
C THR A 117 -4.48 12.81 -10.74
N HIS A 118 -4.37 12.74 -12.08
CA HIS A 118 -4.51 11.48 -12.80
C HIS A 118 -3.39 10.49 -12.44
N ALA A 119 -2.15 10.96 -12.33
CA ALA A 119 -1.02 10.13 -11.91
C ALA A 119 -1.26 9.51 -10.53
N ARG A 120 -1.73 10.31 -9.56
CA ARG A 120 -2.09 9.83 -8.21
C ARG A 120 -3.15 8.73 -8.27
N ASP A 121 -4.23 8.95 -9.00
CA ASP A 121 -5.35 7.99 -9.05
C ASP A 121 -4.92 6.67 -9.68
N VAL A 122 -4.16 6.72 -10.78
CA VAL A 122 -3.61 5.52 -11.41
C VAL A 122 -2.69 4.77 -10.45
N VAL A 123 -1.74 5.45 -9.79
CA VAL A 123 -0.84 4.78 -8.84
C VAL A 123 -1.62 4.20 -7.67
N TRP A 124 -2.56 4.94 -7.08
CA TRP A 124 -3.38 4.48 -5.95
C TRP A 124 -4.19 3.22 -6.28
N MET A 125 -4.68 3.10 -7.52
CA MET A 125 -5.35 1.89 -8.01
C MET A 125 -4.38 0.72 -8.17
N LEU A 126 -3.22 0.96 -8.79
CA LEU A 126 -2.22 -0.08 -9.07
C LEU A 126 -1.64 -0.71 -7.80
N ILE A 127 -1.47 0.08 -6.72
CA ILE A 127 -1.01 -0.42 -5.43
C ILE A 127 -2.14 -0.87 -4.50
N SER A 128 -3.36 -1.01 -5.00
CA SER A 128 -4.48 -1.46 -4.17
C SER A 128 -4.31 -2.93 -3.76
N PRO A 129 -4.79 -3.31 -2.56
CA PRO A 129 -4.76 -4.72 -2.15
C PRO A 129 -5.49 -5.65 -3.12
N ALA A 130 -6.52 -5.15 -3.81
CA ALA A 130 -7.25 -5.93 -4.81
C ALA A 130 -6.36 -6.29 -6.01
N VAL A 131 -5.56 -5.35 -6.52
CA VAL A 131 -4.62 -5.60 -7.62
C VAL A 131 -3.52 -6.57 -7.17
N HIS A 132 -2.96 -6.38 -5.97
CA HIS A 132 -1.98 -7.32 -5.41
C HIS A 132 -2.56 -8.74 -5.23
N GLU A 133 -3.80 -8.89 -4.76
CA GLU A 133 -4.44 -10.20 -4.66
C GLU A 133 -4.63 -10.86 -6.04
N MET A 134 -4.90 -10.08 -7.10
CA MET A 134 -4.97 -10.61 -8.46
C MET A 134 -3.61 -11.14 -8.95
N THR A 135 -2.48 -10.49 -8.60
CA THR A 135 -1.15 -10.99 -9.00
C THR A 135 -0.82 -12.29 -8.26
N VAL A 136 -1.11 -12.36 -6.96
CA VAL A 136 -0.94 -13.58 -6.16
C VAL A 136 -1.80 -14.73 -6.71
N ALA A 137 -3.05 -14.47 -7.08
CA ALA A 137 -3.94 -15.48 -7.69
C ALA A 137 -3.42 -16.00 -9.04
N ARG A 138 -2.55 -15.24 -9.72
CA ARG A 138 -1.87 -15.66 -10.95
C ARG A 138 -0.52 -16.33 -10.70
N GLY A 139 -0.15 -16.53 -9.44
CA GLY A 139 1.09 -17.20 -9.04
C GLY A 139 2.34 -16.31 -9.16
N TRP A 140 2.17 -15.00 -9.20
CA TRP A 140 3.31 -14.08 -9.23
C TRP A 140 4.06 -14.11 -7.90
N SER A 141 5.38 -14.10 -7.99
CA SER A 141 6.26 -13.82 -6.85
C SER A 141 6.22 -12.33 -6.50
N GLY A 142 6.77 -11.95 -5.34
CA GLY A 142 6.97 -10.55 -4.98
C GLY A 142 7.87 -9.81 -5.97
N ASP A 143 8.88 -10.50 -6.53
CA ASP A 143 9.78 -9.95 -7.55
C ASP A 143 9.02 -9.68 -8.88
N ASP A 144 8.10 -10.58 -9.27
CA ASP A 144 7.26 -10.38 -10.46
C ASP A 144 6.34 -9.16 -10.30
N TYR A 145 5.73 -8.99 -9.12
CA TYR A 145 4.90 -7.83 -8.79
C TYR A 145 5.70 -6.52 -8.80
N GLU A 146 6.89 -6.51 -8.18
CA GLU A 146 7.76 -5.34 -8.13
C GLU A 146 8.25 -4.94 -9.53
N SER A 147 8.68 -5.91 -10.34
CA SER A 147 9.13 -5.66 -11.71
C SER A 147 7.99 -5.12 -12.57
N TRP A 148 6.82 -5.77 -12.52
CA TRP A 148 5.65 -5.31 -13.27
C TRP A 148 5.23 -3.90 -12.87
N LEU A 149 5.20 -3.59 -11.58
CA LEU A 149 4.81 -2.28 -11.10
C LEU A 149 5.83 -1.22 -11.52
N THR A 150 7.14 -1.51 -11.42
CA THR A 150 8.21 -0.62 -11.90
C THR A 150 8.00 -0.25 -13.37
N GLU A 151 7.85 -1.25 -14.24
CA GLU A 151 7.66 -1.03 -15.68
C GLU A 151 6.35 -0.30 -15.99
N THR A 152 5.28 -0.60 -15.24
CA THR A 152 3.99 0.08 -15.39
C THR A 152 4.07 1.56 -15.00
N LEU A 153 4.76 1.90 -13.91
CA LEU A 153 4.98 3.28 -13.49
C LEU A 153 5.82 4.06 -14.51
N ARG A 154 6.89 3.44 -15.03
CA ARG A 154 7.71 4.05 -16.10
C ARG A 154 6.90 4.33 -17.36
N ALA A 155 6.07 3.38 -17.76
CA ALA A 155 5.27 3.50 -18.97
C ALA A 155 4.14 4.54 -18.85
N LEU A 156 3.38 4.50 -17.74
CA LEU A 156 2.14 5.27 -17.60
C LEU A 156 2.33 6.61 -16.88
N ILE A 157 3.25 6.68 -15.92
CA ILE A 157 3.31 7.80 -14.96
C ILE A 157 4.49 8.71 -15.25
N LEU A 158 5.62 8.17 -15.69
CA LEU A 158 6.88 8.89 -15.74
C LEU A 158 7.33 9.22 -17.18
N ARG A 159 8.04 10.34 -17.30
CA ARG A 159 8.77 10.70 -18.52
C ARG A 159 10.05 9.84 -18.62
N PRO A 160 10.51 9.53 -19.85
CA PRO A 160 11.79 8.87 -20.06
C PRO A 160 12.95 9.69 -19.52
#